data_AF-A0A847GIV1-F1
#
_entry.id   AF-A0A847GIV1-F1
#
_cell.length_a   1.000
_cell.length_b   1.000
_cell.length_c   1.000
_cell.angle_alpha   90.00
_cell.angle_beta   90.00
_cell.angle_gamma   90.00
#
_symmetry.space_group_name_H-M   'P 1'
#
loop_
_entity.id
_entity.type
_entity.pdbx_description
1 polymer ?
#
loop_
_entity_poly.entity_id
_entity_poly.type
_entity_poly.pdbx_seq_one_letter_code
_entity_poly.pdbx_strand_id
1 'polypeptide(L)' 'MLLVVDVGNTNTVMGLYEGRELRGHWRFETANHRTGDEF' A
#
# COMPACT_ATOMS: atom_id res chain seq x y z
N MET A 1 14.97 1.97 -10.00
CA MET A 1 13.97 2.36 -8.99
C MET A 1 13.03 1.18 -8.76
N LEU A 2 12.56 0.97 -7.54
CA LEU A 2 11.71 -0.15 -7.14
C LEU A 2 10.48 0.41 -6.39
N LEU A 3 9.27 0.09 -6.85
CA LEU A 3 8.05 0.37 -6.11
C LEU A 3 7.70 -0.86 -5.26
N VAL A 4 7.55 -0.66 -3.95
CA VAL A 4 7.08 -1.69 -3.02
C VAL A 4 5.71 -1.31 -2.48
N VAL A 5 4.88 -2.31 -2.21
CA VAL A 5 3.54 -2.13 -1.64
C VAL A 5 3.38 -3.10 -0.48
N ASP A 6 3.00 -2.57 0.67
CA ASP A 6 2.64 -3.31 1.87
C ASP A 6 1.14 -3.11 2.14
N VAL A 7 0.36 -4.19 2.06
CA VAL A 7 -1.10 -4.15 2.18
C VAL A 7 -1.48 -4.72 3.54
N GLY A 8 -1.81 -3.84 4.49
CA GLY A 8 -2.34 -4.21 5.80
C GLY A 8 -3.85 -4.08 5.87
N ASN A 9 -4.48 -4.69 6.88
CA ASN A 9 -5.95 -4.66 7.06
C ASN A 9 -6.55 -3.26 7.20
N THR A 10 -5.78 -2.32 7.76
CA THR A 10 -6.24 -0.94 8.02
C THR A 10 -5.51 0.07 7.16
N ASN A 11 -4.29 -0.22 6.73
CA ASN A 11 -3.49 0.73 5.95
C ASN A 11 -2.68 0.01 4.88
N THR A 12 -2.65 0.61 3.71
CA THR A 12 -1.79 0.22 2.60
C THR A 12 -0.69 1.26 2.46
N VAL A 13 0.56 0.82 2.41
CA VAL A 13 1.74 1.68 2.30
C VAL A 13 2.43 1.38 0.97
N MET A 14 2.74 2.42 0.21
CA MET A 14 3.54 2.33 -1.00
C MET A 14 4.85 3.06 -0.80
N GLY A 15 5.97 2.49 -1.24
CA GLY A 15 7.30 3.06 -1.12
C GLY A 15 8.08 2.99 -2.43
N LEU A 16 8.70 4.09 -2.84
CA LEU A 16 9.59 4.15 -4.01
C LEU A 16 11.04 4.16 -3.54
N TYR A 17 11.78 3.11 -3.87
CA TYR A 17 13.19 2.96 -3.56
C TYR A 17 14.08 3.26 -4.76
N GLU A 18 15.22 3.91 -4.50
CA GLU A 18 16.34 4.00 -5.42
C GLU A 18 17.56 3.31 -4.78
N GLY A 19 17.88 2.11 -5.26
CA GLY A 19 18.86 1.26 -4.60
C GLY A 19 18.39 0.87 -3.19
N ARG A 20 19.08 1.37 -2.17
CA ARG A 20 18.74 1.16 -0.74
C ARG A 20 18.08 2.37 -0.09
N GLU A 21 17.92 3.48 -0.81
CA GLU A 21 17.32 4.70 -0.27
C GLU A 21 15.82 4.74 -0.59
N LEU A 22 15.00 5.04 0.43
CA LEU A 22 13.58 5.34 0.24
C LEU A 22 13.44 6.79 -0.23
N ARG A 23 12.98 6.99 -1.47
CA ARG A 23 12.80 8.31 -2.07
C ARG A 23 11.44 8.94 -1.79
N GLY A 24 10.44 8.11 -1.53
CA GLY A 24 9.11 8.59 -1.20
C GLY A 24 8.22 7.45 -0.71
N HIS A 25 7.26 7.78 0.14
CA HIS A 25 6.25 6.83 0.56
C HIS A 25 4.89 7.51 0.72
N TRP A 26 3.84 6.73 0.55
CA TRP A 26 2.46 7.15 0.72
C TRP A 26 1.71 6.12 1.55
N ARG A 27 0.80 6.60 2.39
CA ARG A 27 -0.04 5.77 3.24
C ARG A 27 -1.49 6.08 2.94
N PHE A 28 -2.25 5.03 2.69
CA PHE A 28 -3.67 5.08 2.42
C PHE A 28 -4.37 4.21 3.46
N GLU A 29 -5.58 4.59 3.85
CA GLU A 29 -6.46 3.68 4.56
C GLU A 29 -6.79 2.51 3.63
N THR A 30 -6.70 1.28 4.13
CA THR A 30 -7.11 0.10 3.37
C THR A 30 -8.62 0.05 3.36
N ALA A 31 -9.20 0.58 2.30
CA ALA A 31 -10.62 0.48 2.06
C ALA A 31 -10.95 -0.96 1.62
N ASN A 32 -11.30 -1.80 2.59
CA ASN A 32 -11.92 -3.09 2.34
C ASN A 32 -13.35 -2.86 1.84
N HIS A 33 -13.50 -2.41 0.59
CA HIS A 33 -14.77 -2.55 -0.12
C HIS A 33 -14.98 -4.05 -0.29
N ARG A 34 -15.66 -4.67 0.68
CA ARG A 34 -16.16 -6.03 0.54
C ARG A 34 -16.86 -6.07 -0.82
N THR A 35 -16.34 -6.88 -1.73
CA THR A 35 -17.03 -7.20 -2.98
C THR A 35 -18.43 -7.67 -2.61
N GLY A 36 -19.45 -7.11 -3.29
CA GLY A 36 -20.86 -7.09 -2.85
C GLY A 36 -21.59 -8.45 -2.75
N ASP A 37 -20.88 -9.57 -2.64
CA ASP A 37 -21.43 -10.93 -2.56
C ASP A 37 -21.44 -11.51 -1.13
N GLU A 38 -21.37 -10.66 -0.09
CA GLU A 38 -21.57 -11.09 1.30
C GLU A 38 -22.84 -10.49 1.91
N PHE A 39 -24.01 -11.01 1.51
CA PHE A 39 -25.26 -11.04 2.28
C PHE A 39 -25.93 -12.41 2.14
#